data_AF-A0A7Y3RIS3-F1
#
_entry.id   AF-A0A7Y3RIS3-F1
#
_cell.length_a   1.000
_cell.length_b   1.000
_cell.length_c   1.000
_cell.angle_alpha   90.00
_cell.angle_beta   90.00
_cell.angle_gamma   90.00
#
_symmetry.space_group_name_H-M   'P 1'
#
loop_
_entity.id
_entity.type
_entity.pdbx_description
1 polymer ?
#
loop_
_entity_poly.entity_id
_entity_poly.type
_entity_poly.pdbx_seq_one_letter_code
_entity_poly.pdbx_strand_id
1 'polypeptide(L)' 'MEIGDHRQTASWGNSRDAKAYRHQQSDMIEAGDFKGAQQMDIDDIQSKFGDKYDDAIQEMRDYTDTLDQ' A
#
# COMPACT_ATOMS: atom_id res chain seq x y z
N MET A 1 -11.51 3.95 -1.44
CA MET A 1 -11.36 3.93 0.03
C MET A 1 -12.11 5.13 0.61
N GLU A 2 -12.76 4.96 1.76
CA GLU A 2 -13.45 6.04 2.47
C GLU A 2 -12.44 7.06 3.03
N ILE A 3 -12.81 8.35 3.09
CA ILE A 3 -11.90 9.40 3.58
C ILE A 3 -11.42 9.11 5.02
N GLY A 4 -12.31 8.61 5.88
CA GLY A 4 -11.98 8.26 7.26
C GLY A 4 -10.95 7.14 7.36
N ASP A 5 -11.04 6.15 6.47
CA ASP A 5 -10.13 5.00 6.44
C ASP A 5 -8.78 5.38 5.82
N HIS A 6 -8.78 6.21 4.77
CA HIS A 6 -7.55 6.71 4.19
C HIS A 6 -6.70 7.47 5.23
N ARG A 7 -7.32 8.24 6.13
CA ARG A 7 -6.58 8.95 7.18
C ARG A 7 -5.89 8.04 8.19
N GLN A 8 -6.26 6.76 8.23
CA GLN A 8 -5.68 5.78 9.14
C GLN A 8 -4.54 4.99 8.49
N THR A 9 -4.31 5.08 7.17
CA THR A 9 -3.21 4.37 6.51
C THR A 9 -1.85 4.85 7.01
N ALA A 10 -0.86 3.97 7.07
CA ALA A 10 0.46 4.29 7.61
C ALA A 10 1.17 5.38 6.80
N SER A 11 0.91 5.43 5.49
CA SER A 11 1.43 6.44 4.58
C SER A 11 0.75 7.81 4.70
N TRP A 12 -0.35 7.95 5.46
CA TRP A 12 -1.13 9.19 5.52
C TRP A 12 -0.52 10.26 6.43
N GLY A 13 -0.56 11.51 5.97
CA GLY A 13 -0.20 12.68 6.76
C GLY A 13 1.30 13.00 6.79
N ASN A 14 1.68 13.84 7.75
CA ASN A 14 3.01 14.45 7.85
C ASN A 14 3.79 14.04 9.12
N SER A 15 3.34 12.99 9.82
CA SER A 15 4.06 12.46 10.97
C SER A 15 5.43 11.91 10.56
N ARG A 16 6.34 11.77 11.53
CA ARG A 16 7.65 11.15 11.29
C ARG A 16 7.48 9.73 10.75
N ASP A 17 6.55 8.97 11.32
CA ASP A 17 6.34 7.57 10.96
C ASP A 17 5.74 7.44 9.56
N ALA A 18 4.81 8.32 9.17
CA ALA A 18 4.28 8.33 7.80
C ALA A 18 5.33 8.69 6.75
N LYS A 19 6.26 9.60 7.10
CA LYS A 19 7.42 9.90 6.24
C LYS A 19 8.35 8.71 6.11
N ALA A 20 8.66 8.04 7.22
CA ALA A 20 9.53 6.86 7.22
C ALA A 20 8.91 5.72 6.41
N TYR A 21 7.61 5.50 6.54
CA TYR A 21 6.87 4.52 5.76
C TYR A 21 6.98 4.80 4.25
N ARG A 22 6.70 6.03 3.81
CA ARG A 22 6.86 6.41 2.39
C ARG A 22 8.30 6.35 1.90
N HIS A 23 9.27 6.61 2.77
CA HIS A 23 10.69 6.44 2.43
C HIS A 23 11.01 4.97 2.14
N GLN A 24 10.54 4.04 2.96
CA GLN A 24 10.72 2.60 2.71
C GLN A 24 10.08 2.17 1.39
N GLN A 25 8.89 2.69 1.08
CA GLN A 25 8.25 2.45 -0.21
C GLN A 25 9.10 3.02 -1.38
N SER A 26 9.66 4.23 -1.22
CA SER A 26 10.55 4.83 -2.21
C SER A 26 11.79 3.97 -2.44
N ASP A 27 12.44 3.50 -1.38
CA ASP A 27 13.64 2.65 -1.46
C ASP A 27 13.35 1.36 -2.23
N MET A 28 12.21 0.72 -1.98
CA MET A 28 11.78 -0.48 -2.72
C MET A 28 11.54 -0.18 -4.20
N ILE A 29 10.82 0.91 -4.50
CA ILE A 29 10.53 1.34 -5.87
C ILE A 29 11.83 1.66 -6.64
N GLU A 30 12.77 2.37 -6.00
CA GLU A 30 14.08 2.68 -6.58
C GLU A 30 14.91 1.43 -6.87
N ALA A 31 14.75 0.37 -6.06
CA ALA A 31 15.36 -0.93 -6.27
C ALA A 31 14.61 -1.80 -7.31
N GLY A 32 13.48 -1.34 -7.85
CA GLY A 32 12.63 -2.09 -8.78
C GLY A 32 11.65 -3.06 -8.11
N ASP A 33 11.56 -3.06 -6.78
CA ASP A 33 10.65 -3.89 -6.00
C ASP A 33 9.26 -3.22 -5.84
N PHE A 34 8.57 -3.05 -6.96
CA PHE A 34 7.22 -2.46 -6.99
C PHE A 34 6.20 -3.33 -6.24
N LYS A 35 6.32 -4.66 -6.36
CA LYS A 35 5.44 -5.62 -5.67
C LYS A 35 5.65 -5.59 -4.16
N GLY A 36 6.89 -5.44 -3.67
CA GLY A 36 7.16 -5.24 -2.25
C GLY A 36 6.55 -3.95 -1.70
N ALA A 37 6.75 -2.82 -2.39
CA ALA A 37 6.18 -1.53 -1.99
C ALA A 37 4.64 -1.56 -1.92
N GLN A 38 4.02 -2.27 -2.86
CA GLN A 38 2.58 -2.51 -2.90
C GLN A 38 2.10 -3.44 -1.78
N GLN A 39 2.84 -4.51 -1.49
CA GLN A 39 2.50 -5.44 -0.41
C GLN A 39 2.54 -4.77 0.96
N MET A 40 3.44 -3.79 1.19
CA MET A 40 3.41 -2.98 2.41
C MET A 40 2.03 -2.33 2.64
N ASP A 41 1.46 -1.70 1.60
CA ASP A 41 0.14 -1.05 1.70
C ASP A 41 -1.00 -2.06 1.87
N ILE A 42 -0.90 -3.25 1.26
CA ILE A 42 -1.85 -4.33 1.48
C ILE A 42 -1.84 -4.76 2.95
N ASP A 43 -0.66 -5.02 3.52
CA ASP A 43 -0.52 -5.45 4.90
C ASP A 43 -1.06 -4.40 5.88
N ASP A 44 -0.78 -3.11 5.60
CA ASP A 44 -1.31 -2.00 6.40
C ASP A 44 -2.84 -1.95 6.37
N ILE A 45 -3.43 -2.06 5.18
CA ILE A 45 -4.88 -2.03 4.98
C ILE A 45 -5.53 -3.24 5.66
N GLN A 46 -5.01 -4.45 5.46
CA GLN A 46 -5.59 -5.66 6.05
C GLN A 46 -5.46 -5.67 7.58
N SER A 47 -4.36 -5.14 8.13
CA SER A 47 -4.19 -5.01 9.59
C SER A 47 -5.22 -4.09 10.25
N LYS A 48 -5.73 -3.10 9.51
CA LYS A 48 -6.66 -2.07 10.02
C LYS A 48 -8.12 -2.36 9.70
N PHE A 49 -8.38 -2.95 8.55
CA PHE A 49 -9.73 -3.05 7.99
C PHE A 49 -10.17 -4.48 7.69
N GLY A 50 -9.33 -5.49 7.96
CA GLY A 50 -9.62 -6.89 7.65
C GLY A 50 -9.84 -7.09 6.15
N ASP A 51 -10.93 -7.76 5.81
CA ASP A 51 -11.34 -8.15 4.46
C ASP A 51 -12.08 -7.04 3.70
N LYS A 52 -12.35 -5.88 4.33
CA LYS A 52 -13.15 -4.80 3.75
C LYS A 52 -12.72 -4.35 2.36
N TYR A 53 -11.44 -4.50 2.03
CA TYR A 53 -10.85 -4.05 0.76
C TYR A 53 -10.27 -5.18 -0.08
N ASP A 54 -10.53 -6.45 0.24
CA ASP A 54 -9.92 -7.59 -0.46
C ASP A 54 -10.26 -7.61 -1.96
N ASP A 55 -11.49 -7.28 -2.35
CA ASP A 55 -11.87 -7.19 -3.77
C ASP A 55 -11.02 -6.14 -4.52
N ALA A 56 -10.86 -4.96 -3.94
CA ALA A 56 -10.05 -3.88 -4.52
C ALA A 56 -8.55 -4.21 -4.52
N ILE A 57 -8.07 -4.93 -3.50
CA ILE A 57 -6.70 -5.45 -3.44
C ILE A 57 -6.50 -6.48 -4.57
N GLN A 58 -7.47 -7.34 -4.83
CA GLN A 58 -7.39 -8.32 -5.90
C GLN A 58 -7.37 -7.65 -7.28
N GLU A 59 -8.26 -6.68 -7.55
CA GLU A 59 -8.26 -5.91 -8.80
C GLU A 59 -6.90 -5.24 -9.06
N MET A 60 -6.30 -4.68 -8.01
CA MET A 60 -4.99 -4.04 -8.09
C MET A 60 -3.86 -5.06 -8.35
N ARG A 61 -3.90 -6.25 -7.73
CA ARG A 61 -2.94 -7.33 -7.99
C ARG A 61 -3.06 -7.84 -9.42
N ASP A 62 -4.28 -8.09 -9.88
CA ASP A 62 -4.56 -8.54 -11.23
C ASP A 62 -3.98 -7.55 -12.26
N TYR A 63 -4.18 -6.25 -12.04
CA TYR A 63 -3.58 -5.21 -12.88
C TYR A 63 -2.05 -5.25 -12.85
N THR A 64 -1.46 -5.37 -11.66
CA THR A 64 0.01 -5.44 -11.49
C THR A 64 0.61 -6.62 -12.26
N ASP A 65 -0.06 -7.78 -12.23
CA ASP A 65 0.38 -8.97 -12.96
C ASP A 65 0.26 -8.82 -14.49
N THR A 66 -0.53 -7.86 -14.99
CA THR A 66 -0.52 -7.50 -16.43
C THR A 66 0.69 -6.67 -16.85
N LEU A 67 1.36 -5.99 -15.92
CA LEU A 67 2.51 -5.13 -16.20
C LEU A 67 3.84 -5.88 -16.21
N ASP A 68 3.88 -7.08 -15.61
CA ASP A 68 5.06 -7.95 -15.57
C ASP A 68 5.20 -8.88 -16.79
N GLN A 69 4.35 -8.71 -17.82
CA GLN A 69 4.29 -9.54 -19.02
C GLN A 69 5.09 -9.00 -20.21
#